data_AF-A0A937WTS1-F1
#
_entry.id   AF-A0A937WTS1-F1
#
_cell.length_a   1.000
_cell.length_b   1.000
_cell.length_c   1.000
_cell.angle_alpha   90.00
_cell.angle_beta   90.00
_cell.angle_gamma   90.00
#
_symmetry.space_group_name_H-M   'P 1'
#
loop_
_entity.id
_entity.type
_entity.pdbx_description
1 polymer ?
#
loop_
_entity_poly.entity_id
_entity_poly.type
_entity_poly.pdbx_seq_one_letter_code
_entity_poly.pdbx_strand_id
1 'polypeptide(L)'
;MKIVLVVTDSGGKSFGFVSDTMQVFSMEEVSRLISTGKLVGVHIVQSQYGVYARSMPNIDSEDNLDSMSVSGREIVSFANQTRHSISTPPISAYMERYLASLKEGRPFLVPVGQEKVLVADIKSVFSPHHSLVITAAREFNVNASLLGAILIDELARMQPFEDLIDALGAKIIGRDVSVGVMQVKIDTAHQLIKKGLYHPNPADKELPYKGALSNVERAHVYEYLIQPKHNIRFGAARMRDLIDEWMKVVDISQRSEIIATLYSLPYRKPHAKPEANERGNQIATEFYKLAKKWLA
;
A
#
# COMPACT_ATOMS: atom_id res chain seq x y z
N MET A 1 -0.03 -14.38 -24.39
CA MET A 1 -0.41 -13.68 -23.15
C MET A 1 -1.52 -12.70 -23.48
N LYS A 2 -2.51 -12.55 -22.60
CA LYS A 2 -3.56 -11.52 -22.69
C LYS A 2 -3.46 -10.56 -21.51
N ILE A 3 -3.93 -9.33 -21.70
CA ILE A 3 -4.15 -8.39 -20.59
C ILE A 3 -5.50 -8.70 -19.95
N VAL A 4 -5.56 -8.65 -18.62
CA VAL A 4 -6.77 -8.88 -17.81
C VAL A 4 -7.13 -7.71 -16.90
N LEU A 5 -6.23 -6.74 -16.74
CA LEU A 5 -6.48 -5.50 -16.01
C LEU A 5 -5.57 -4.40 -16.59
N VAL A 6 -6.12 -3.21 -16.75
CA VAL A 6 -5.38 -2.01 -17.12
C VAL A 6 -5.55 -0.97 -16.03
N VAL A 7 -4.47 -0.31 -15.63
CA VAL A 7 -4.53 0.76 -14.65
C VAL A 7 -4.26 2.10 -15.31
N THR A 8 -5.15 3.05 -15.05
CA THR A 8 -5.14 4.40 -15.62
C THR A 8 -4.94 5.47 -14.56
N ASP A 9 -4.34 6.60 -14.96
CA ASP A 9 -4.12 7.74 -14.08
C ASP A 9 -5.38 8.61 -13.96
N SER A 10 -5.28 9.71 -13.22
CA SER A 10 -6.40 10.65 -13.07
C SER A 10 -6.84 11.30 -14.39
N GLY A 11 -6.00 11.28 -15.42
CA GLY A 11 -6.31 11.74 -16.78
C GLY A 11 -6.78 10.63 -17.72
N GLY A 12 -6.96 9.40 -17.22
CA GLY A 12 -7.37 8.24 -18.01
C GLY A 12 -6.25 7.61 -18.85
N LYS A 13 -4.99 8.02 -18.66
CA LYS A 13 -3.86 7.44 -19.40
C LYS A 13 -3.43 6.12 -18.76
N SER A 14 -3.38 5.05 -19.56
CA SER A 14 -2.89 3.74 -19.12
C SER A 14 -1.39 3.79 -18.82
N PHE A 15 -0.97 3.14 -17.74
CA PHE A 15 0.45 3.04 -17.38
C PHE A 15 0.84 1.68 -16.80
N GLY A 16 -0.12 0.89 -16.28
CA GLY A 16 0.11 -0.43 -15.70
C GLY A 16 -0.81 -1.46 -16.33
N PHE A 17 -0.28 -2.66 -16.60
CA PHE A 17 -0.99 -3.72 -17.30
C PHE A 17 -0.77 -5.05 -16.60
N VAL A 18 -1.83 -5.80 -16.32
CA VAL A 18 -1.74 -7.12 -15.72
C VAL A 18 -2.06 -8.18 -16.76
N SER A 19 -1.23 -9.21 -16.85
CA SER A 19 -1.52 -10.36 -17.72
C SER A 19 -2.42 -11.41 -17.09
N ASP A 20 -2.91 -12.32 -17.92
CA ASP A 20 -3.57 -13.58 -17.53
C ASP A 20 -2.71 -14.49 -16.62
N THR A 21 -1.39 -14.24 -16.54
CA THR A 21 -0.48 -14.92 -15.62
C THR A 21 -0.15 -14.10 -14.36
N MET A 22 -0.93 -13.05 -14.07
CA MET A 22 -0.77 -12.13 -12.93
C MET A 22 0.57 -11.37 -12.93
N GLN A 23 1.21 -11.20 -14.09
CA GLN A 23 2.42 -10.40 -14.20
C GLN A 23 2.04 -8.94 -14.49
N VAL A 24 2.63 -8.01 -13.76
CA VAL A 24 2.47 -6.57 -13.96
C VAL A 24 3.55 -6.08 -14.94
N PHE A 25 3.14 -5.26 -15.91
CA PHE A 25 4.02 -4.70 -16.93
C PHE A 25 3.86 -3.18 -17.03
N SER A 26 4.96 -2.50 -17.29
CA SER A 26 4.96 -1.09 -17.71
C SER A 26 4.52 -0.94 -19.17
N MET A 27 4.19 0.28 -19.58
CA MET A 27 3.89 0.58 -20.99
C MET A 27 5.06 0.24 -21.94
N GLU A 28 6.30 0.41 -21.51
CA GLU A 28 7.50 0.08 -22.30
C GLU A 28 7.62 -1.44 -22.50
N GLU A 29 7.35 -2.20 -21.45
CA GLU A 29 7.37 -3.66 -21.51
C GLU A 29 6.23 -4.20 -22.37
N VAL A 30 5.03 -3.62 -22.25
CA VAL A 30 3.89 -3.94 -23.14
C VAL A 30 4.23 -3.67 -24.59
N SER A 31 4.84 -2.51 -24.91
CA SER A 31 5.28 -2.20 -26.27
C SER A 31 6.23 -3.26 -26.83
N ARG A 32 7.20 -3.71 -26.02
CA ARG A 32 8.12 -4.80 -26.37
C ARG A 32 7.43 -6.16 -26.53
N LEU A 33 6.45 -6.47 -25.70
CA LEU A 33 5.70 -7.73 -25.80
C LEU A 33 4.79 -7.77 -27.04
N ILE A 34 4.23 -6.62 -27.43
CA ILE A 34 3.46 -6.49 -28.67
C ILE A 34 4.37 -6.64 -29.90
N SER A 35 5.52 -5.95 -29.92
CA SER A 35 6.44 -6.02 -31.06
C SER A 35 7.05 -7.40 -31.27
N THR A 36 7.13 -8.21 -30.21
CA THR A 36 7.59 -9.61 -30.27
C THR A 36 6.46 -10.64 -30.44
N GLY A 37 5.21 -10.20 -30.62
CA GLY A 37 4.05 -11.08 -30.80
C GLY A 37 3.68 -11.91 -29.57
N LYS A 38 4.22 -11.59 -28.39
CA LYS A 38 3.96 -12.31 -27.12
C LYS A 38 2.65 -11.88 -26.44
N LEU A 39 2.21 -10.66 -26.73
CA LEU A 39 0.94 -10.10 -26.25
C LEU A 39 -0.05 -10.01 -27.42
N VAL A 40 -1.24 -10.59 -27.23
CA VAL A 40 -2.28 -10.67 -28.27
C VAL A 40 -3.47 -9.78 -27.94
N GLY A 41 -4.24 -9.40 -28.96
CA GLY A 41 -5.48 -8.61 -28.79
C GLY A 41 -5.28 -7.10 -28.61
N VAL A 42 -4.03 -6.63 -28.66
CA VAL A 42 -3.68 -5.22 -28.45
C VAL A 42 -2.66 -4.73 -29.49
N HIS A 43 -2.67 -3.42 -29.77
CA HIS A 43 -1.70 -2.75 -30.64
C HIS A 43 -1.23 -1.43 -30.01
N ILE A 44 -0.09 -0.93 -30.49
CA ILE A 44 0.47 0.35 -30.06
C ILE A 44 -0.03 1.46 -30.97
N VAL A 45 -0.44 2.57 -30.36
CA VAL A 45 -0.75 3.83 -31.03
C VAL A 45 0.28 4.88 -30.63
N GLN A 46 0.88 5.53 -31.63
CA GLN A 46 1.76 6.68 -31.43
C GLN A 46 0.97 7.96 -31.71
N SER A 47 1.06 8.93 -30.81
CA SER A 47 0.42 10.23 -30.95
C SER A 47 1.35 11.36 -30.51
N GLN A 48 0.94 12.61 -30.76
CA GLN A 48 1.64 13.80 -30.26
C GLN A 48 1.74 13.85 -28.71
N TYR A 49 0.88 13.11 -28.00
CA TYR A 49 0.86 13.03 -26.54
C TYR A 49 1.59 11.78 -25.99
N GLY A 50 2.27 11.04 -26.87
CA GLY A 50 3.08 9.87 -26.54
C GLY A 50 2.48 8.55 -27.03
N VAL A 51 3.05 7.47 -26.50
CA VAL A 51 2.75 6.07 -26.85
C VAL A 51 1.71 5.50 -25.88
N TYR A 52 0.70 4.81 -26.41
CA TYR A 52 -0.30 4.09 -25.61
C TYR A 52 -0.76 2.79 -26.31
N ALA A 53 -1.34 1.86 -25.55
CA ALA A 53 -1.91 0.62 -26.08
C ALA A 53 -3.42 0.78 -26.32
N ARG A 54 -3.94 0.12 -27.36
CA ARG A 54 -5.38 -0.07 -27.61
C ARG A 54 -5.71 -1.51 -27.95
N SER A 55 -6.92 -1.93 -27.65
CA SER A 55 -7.48 -3.19 -28.11
C SER A 55 -7.54 -3.24 -29.64
N MET A 56 -7.39 -4.41 -30.23
CA MET A 56 -7.65 -4.61 -31.65
C MET A 56 -9.13 -4.32 -31.97
N PRO A 57 -9.46 -3.86 -33.20
CA PRO A 57 -10.84 -3.66 -33.62
C PRO A 57 -11.65 -4.97 -33.53
N ASN A 58 -12.95 -4.86 -33.24
CA ASN A 58 -13.91 -5.97 -33.16
C ASN A 58 -13.56 -7.07 -32.14
N ILE A 59 -12.77 -6.73 -31.11
CA ILE A 59 -12.56 -7.64 -29.98
C ILE A 59 -13.82 -7.68 -29.09
N ASP A 60 -14.06 -8.81 -28.44
CA ASP A 60 -15.16 -8.96 -27.50
C ASP A 60 -15.08 -7.91 -26.39
N SER A 61 -16.24 -7.45 -25.89
CA SER A 61 -16.27 -6.38 -24.89
C SER A 61 -15.52 -6.73 -23.61
N GLU A 62 -15.43 -8.00 -23.24
CA GLU A 62 -14.67 -8.49 -22.07
C GLU A 62 -13.14 -8.46 -22.28
N ASP A 63 -12.70 -8.55 -23.54
CA ASP A 63 -11.28 -8.52 -23.94
C ASP A 63 -10.85 -7.11 -24.39
N ASN A 64 -11.70 -6.09 -24.21
CA ASN A 64 -11.38 -4.70 -24.50
C ASN A 64 -10.63 -4.01 -23.33
N LEU A 65 -9.51 -3.36 -23.60
CA LEU A 65 -8.75 -2.60 -22.60
C LEU A 65 -9.57 -1.53 -21.87
N ASP A 66 -10.55 -0.89 -22.53
CA ASP A 66 -11.39 0.13 -21.90
C ASP A 66 -12.31 -0.48 -20.83
N SER A 67 -12.84 -1.69 -21.08
CA SER A 67 -13.68 -2.41 -20.12
C SER A 67 -12.88 -3.06 -19.01
N MET A 68 -11.59 -3.34 -19.23
CA MET A 68 -10.64 -3.84 -18.23
C MET A 68 -9.92 -2.72 -17.47
N SER A 69 -10.20 -1.46 -17.80
CA SER A 69 -9.52 -0.32 -17.19
C SER A 69 -10.11 0.05 -15.83
N VAL A 70 -9.22 0.28 -14.88
CA VAL A 70 -9.53 0.81 -13.55
C VAL A 70 -8.59 1.97 -13.26
N SER A 71 -9.10 3.03 -12.63
CA SER A 71 -8.23 4.12 -12.19
C SER A 71 -7.40 3.68 -10.99
N GLY A 72 -6.18 4.19 -10.88
CA GLY A 72 -5.35 3.94 -9.68
C GLY A 72 -6.03 4.39 -8.38
N ARG A 73 -6.91 5.40 -8.45
CA ARG A 73 -7.73 5.84 -7.33
C ARG A 73 -8.72 4.77 -6.87
N GLU A 74 -9.35 4.07 -7.80
CA GLU A 74 -10.28 2.98 -7.47
C GLU A 74 -9.55 1.80 -6.82
N ILE A 75 -8.37 1.44 -7.36
CA ILE A 75 -7.50 0.42 -6.75
C ILE A 75 -7.16 0.77 -5.30
N VAL A 76 -6.64 1.99 -5.06
CA VAL A 76 -6.27 2.43 -3.71
C VAL A 76 -7.49 2.49 -2.78
N SER A 77 -8.65 2.91 -3.28
CA SER A 77 -9.89 2.95 -2.50
C SER A 77 -10.38 1.56 -2.12
N PHE A 78 -10.27 0.59 -3.05
CA PHE A 78 -10.61 -0.81 -2.84
C PHE A 78 -9.68 -1.48 -1.83
N ALA A 79 -8.36 -1.38 -2.04
CA ALA A 79 -7.35 -1.96 -1.13
C ALA A 79 -7.49 -1.44 0.31
N ASN A 80 -7.78 -0.14 0.46
CA ASN A 80 -7.95 0.49 1.77
C ASN A 80 -9.36 0.35 2.38
N GLN A 81 -10.30 -0.35 1.72
CA GLN A 81 -11.69 -0.53 2.18
C GLN A 81 -12.33 0.77 2.69
N THR A 82 -12.13 1.87 1.97
CA THR A 82 -12.70 3.15 2.41
C THR A 82 -14.23 3.07 2.37
N ARG A 83 -14.96 3.95 3.07
CA ARG A 83 -16.44 3.97 3.05
C ARG A 83 -17.06 4.11 1.63
N HIS A 84 -16.24 4.38 0.61
CA HIS A 84 -16.61 4.46 -0.80
C HIS A 84 -15.96 3.34 -1.65
N SER A 85 -15.45 2.27 -1.05
CA SER A 85 -14.93 1.12 -1.77
C SER A 85 -16.09 0.42 -2.48
N ILE A 86 -16.16 0.60 -3.80
CA ILE A 86 -17.06 -0.14 -4.67
C ILE A 86 -16.16 -1.06 -5.48
N SER A 87 -16.37 -2.37 -5.40
CA SER A 87 -15.76 -3.30 -6.35
C SER A 87 -16.30 -2.96 -7.73
N THR A 88 -15.42 -2.54 -8.63
CA THR A 88 -15.78 -2.36 -10.04
C THR A 88 -15.71 -3.71 -10.76
N PRO A 89 -16.43 -3.91 -11.87
CA PRO A 89 -16.33 -5.16 -12.63
C PRO A 89 -14.88 -5.59 -12.96
N PRO A 90 -13.97 -4.68 -13.36
CA PRO A 90 -12.55 -5.02 -13.57
C PRO A 90 -11.85 -5.52 -12.31
N ILE A 91 -12.09 -4.87 -11.15
CA ILE A 91 -11.51 -5.29 -9.88
C ILE A 91 -12.03 -6.67 -9.48
N SER A 92 -13.35 -6.89 -9.56
CA SER A 92 -13.95 -8.19 -9.23
C SER A 92 -13.38 -9.31 -10.11
N ALA A 93 -13.34 -9.11 -11.43
CA ALA A 93 -12.81 -10.09 -12.37
C ALA A 93 -11.31 -10.37 -12.14
N TYR A 94 -10.53 -9.34 -11.82
CA TYR A 94 -9.12 -9.50 -11.46
C TYR A 94 -8.95 -10.30 -10.17
N MET A 95 -9.73 -10.00 -9.13
CA MET A 95 -9.67 -10.71 -7.85
C MET A 95 -10.04 -12.18 -7.98
N GLU A 96 -11.06 -12.51 -8.76
CA GLU A 96 -11.43 -13.91 -9.06
C GLU A 96 -10.27 -14.67 -9.72
N ARG A 97 -9.59 -14.05 -10.70
CA ARG A 97 -8.43 -14.62 -11.38
C ARG A 97 -7.23 -14.76 -10.44
N TYR A 98 -6.98 -13.75 -9.62
CA TYR A 98 -5.92 -13.80 -8.60
C TYR A 98 -6.16 -14.98 -7.66
N LEU A 99 -7.36 -15.09 -7.08
CA LEU A 99 -7.72 -16.17 -6.16
C LEU A 99 -7.60 -17.56 -6.81
N ALA A 100 -8.00 -17.69 -8.08
CA ALA A 100 -7.86 -18.93 -8.84
C ALA A 100 -6.39 -19.26 -9.15
N SER A 101 -5.50 -18.26 -9.23
CA SER A 101 -4.06 -18.45 -9.45
C SER A 101 -3.33 -18.98 -8.21
N LEU A 102 -3.93 -18.85 -7.02
CA LEU A 102 -3.34 -19.30 -5.76
C LEU A 102 -3.33 -20.82 -5.67
N LYS A 103 -2.13 -21.41 -5.76
CA LYS A 103 -1.94 -22.87 -5.71
C LYS A 103 -2.31 -23.46 -4.34
N GLU A 104 -3.12 -24.51 -4.34
CA GLU A 104 -3.46 -25.29 -3.14
C GLU A 104 -2.21 -25.87 -2.44
N GLY A 105 -2.29 -26.03 -1.12
CA GLY A 105 -1.22 -26.61 -0.30
C GLY A 105 -0.08 -25.65 0.09
N ARG A 106 -0.10 -24.39 -0.36
CA ARG A 106 0.82 -23.35 0.12
C ARG A 106 0.26 -22.65 1.37
N PRO A 107 1.13 -22.11 2.25
CA PRO A 107 0.68 -21.35 3.41
C PRO A 107 0.14 -19.97 2.98
N PHE A 108 -1.00 -19.59 3.55
CA PHE A 108 -1.67 -18.31 3.32
C PHE A 108 -1.79 -17.48 4.60
N LEU A 109 -1.87 -16.16 4.44
CA LEU A 109 -2.40 -15.24 5.45
C LEU A 109 -3.82 -14.84 5.04
N VAL A 110 -4.70 -14.63 6.01
CA VAL A 110 -6.07 -14.16 5.77
C VAL A 110 -6.31 -12.92 6.65
N PRO A 111 -5.98 -11.71 6.18
CA PRO A 111 -6.21 -10.51 6.97
C PRO A 111 -7.71 -10.34 7.25
N VAL A 112 -8.07 -9.90 8.45
CA VAL A 112 -9.47 -9.67 8.83
C VAL A 112 -10.16 -8.77 7.79
N GLY A 113 -11.25 -9.29 7.22
CA GLY A 113 -12.06 -8.62 6.22
C GLY A 113 -11.49 -8.62 4.80
N GLN A 114 -10.41 -9.36 4.53
CA GLN A 114 -9.74 -9.42 3.23
C GLN A 114 -9.61 -10.85 2.71
N GLU A 115 -9.31 -10.96 1.42
CA GLU A 115 -9.00 -12.21 0.77
C GLU A 115 -7.65 -12.79 1.20
N LYS A 116 -7.49 -14.10 1.02
CA LYS A 116 -6.26 -14.81 1.36
C LYS A 116 -5.11 -14.42 0.42
N VAL A 117 -3.90 -14.35 0.97
CA VAL A 117 -2.66 -14.01 0.25
C VAL A 117 -1.55 -14.99 0.58
N LEU A 118 -0.60 -15.22 -0.34
CA LEU A 118 0.49 -16.16 -0.09
C LEU A 118 1.49 -15.59 0.92
N VAL A 119 1.87 -16.41 1.90
CA VAL A 119 2.92 -16.05 2.86
C VAL A 119 4.25 -15.75 2.16
N ALA A 120 4.53 -16.43 1.05
CA ALA A 120 5.75 -16.23 0.27
C ALA A 120 5.85 -14.82 -0.32
N ASP A 121 4.74 -14.30 -0.86
CA ASP A 121 4.69 -12.99 -1.51
C ASP A 121 4.89 -11.88 -0.47
N ILE A 122 4.26 -12.01 0.70
CA ILE A 122 4.45 -11.06 1.81
C ILE A 122 5.89 -11.13 2.33
N LYS A 123 6.45 -12.34 2.43
CA LYS A 123 7.82 -12.52 2.91
C LYS A 123 8.85 -11.95 1.94
N SER A 124 8.65 -12.03 0.63
CA SER A 124 9.57 -11.45 -0.36
C SER A 124 9.65 -9.94 -0.27
N VAL A 125 8.53 -9.27 0.01
CA VAL A 125 8.50 -7.80 0.20
C VAL A 125 8.98 -7.40 1.60
N PHE A 126 8.68 -8.18 2.64
CA PHE A 126 9.12 -7.91 4.00
C PHE A 126 10.64 -8.04 4.19
N SER A 127 11.25 -9.09 3.64
CA SER A 127 12.63 -9.48 3.96
C SER A 127 13.68 -8.38 3.70
N PRO A 128 13.62 -7.62 2.58
CA PRO A 128 14.52 -6.48 2.33
C PRO A 128 14.46 -5.36 3.40
N HIS A 129 13.40 -5.32 4.21
CA HIS A 129 13.16 -4.27 5.19
C HIS A 129 13.48 -4.66 6.64
N HIS A 130 13.95 -5.89 6.88
CA HIS A 130 14.28 -6.44 8.20
C HIS A 130 15.11 -5.47 9.06
N SER A 131 16.25 -5.01 8.53
CA SER A 131 17.17 -4.13 9.25
C SER A 131 16.57 -2.75 9.54
N LEU A 132 15.71 -2.25 8.64
CA LEU A 132 15.00 -0.99 8.80
C LEU A 132 13.99 -1.06 9.93
N VAL A 133 13.23 -2.17 10.03
CA VAL A 133 12.28 -2.41 11.13
C VAL A 133 13.00 -2.42 12.47
N ILE A 134 14.10 -3.17 12.59
CA ILE A 134 14.87 -3.24 13.84
C ILE A 134 15.46 -1.88 14.22
N THR A 135 16.03 -1.16 13.25
CA THR A 135 16.65 0.14 13.48
C THR A 135 15.61 1.17 13.90
N ALA A 136 14.49 1.26 13.19
CA ALA A 136 13.41 2.17 13.51
C ALA A 136 12.79 1.83 14.88
N ALA A 137 12.54 0.56 15.16
CA ALA A 137 12.00 0.15 16.45
C ALA A 137 12.89 0.60 17.62
N ARG A 138 14.22 0.48 17.47
CA ARG A 138 15.18 0.99 18.45
C ARG A 138 15.16 2.51 18.55
N GLU A 139 15.22 3.20 17.43
CA GLU A 139 15.24 4.67 17.32
C GLU A 139 14.04 5.30 18.04
N PHE A 140 12.85 4.70 17.91
CA PHE A 140 11.60 5.19 18.50
C PHE A 140 11.21 4.47 19.79
N ASN A 141 12.08 3.59 20.32
CA ASN A 141 11.84 2.77 21.51
C ASN A 141 10.51 1.99 21.45
N VAL A 142 10.15 1.41 20.31
CA VAL A 142 8.91 0.62 20.15
C VAL A 142 9.23 -0.86 19.97
N ASN A 143 8.23 -1.73 20.17
CA ASN A 143 8.43 -3.17 20.01
C ASN A 143 8.65 -3.54 18.52
N ALA A 144 9.83 -4.06 18.18
CA ALA A 144 10.18 -4.41 16.81
C ALA A 144 9.27 -5.47 16.18
N SER A 145 8.87 -6.48 16.96
CA SER A 145 7.95 -7.52 16.49
C SER A 145 6.56 -6.97 16.22
N LEU A 146 6.08 -5.99 17.00
CA LEU A 146 4.82 -5.32 16.74
C LEU A 146 4.90 -4.41 15.50
N LEU A 147 5.98 -3.65 15.33
CA LEU A 147 6.20 -2.86 14.12
C LEU A 147 6.24 -3.75 12.87
N GLY A 148 6.96 -4.88 12.95
CA GLY A 148 6.97 -5.89 11.90
C GLY A 148 5.62 -6.52 11.65
N ALA A 149 4.80 -6.75 12.68
CA ALA A 149 3.46 -7.30 12.54
C ALA A 149 2.51 -6.33 11.82
N ILE A 150 2.61 -5.03 12.12
CA ILE A 150 1.89 -3.98 11.40
C ILE A 150 2.33 -3.97 9.93
N LEU A 151 3.63 -4.01 9.66
CA LEU A 151 4.14 -4.10 8.28
C LEU A 151 3.57 -5.32 7.53
N ILE A 152 3.54 -6.50 8.15
CA ILE A 152 2.96 -7.71 7.54
C ILE A 152 1.49 -7.51 7.20
N ASP A 153 0.69 -6.91 8.10
CA ASP A 153 -0.73 -6.63 7.84
C ASP A 153 -0.91 -5.63 6.70
N GLU A 154 -0.16 -4.53 6.69
CA GLU A 154 -0.25 -3.53 5.61
C GLU A 154 0.15 -4.12 4.26
N LEU A 155 1.23 -4.92 4.20
CA LEU A 155 1.62 -5.63 2.97
C LEU A 155 0.55 -6.64 2.52
N ALA A 156 -0.03 -7.40 3.45
CA ALA A 156 -1.06 -8.38 3.13
C ALA A 156 -2.33 -7.76 2.60
N ARG A 157 -2.71 -6.57 3.09
CA ARG A 157 -3.89 -5.82 2.63
C ARG A 157 -3.71 -5.16 1.27
N MET A 158 -2.45 -4.95 0.86
CA MET A 158 -2.13 -4.34 -0.43
C MET A 158 -2.08 -5.35 -1.57
N GLN A 159 -1.92 -6.64 -1.28
CA GLN A 159 -1.98 -7.68 -2.30
C GLN A 159 -3.41 -7.86 -2.84
N PRO A 160 -3.59 -8.16 -4.14
CA PRO A 160 -2.57 -8.31 -5.20
C PRO A 160 -2.29 -7.02 -5.99
N PHE A 161 -2.50 -5.85 -5.38
CA PHE A 161 -2.39 -4.55 -6.05
C PHE A 161 -1.08 -3.82 -5.78
N GLU A 162 -0.20 -4.36 -4.94
CA GLU A 162 1.01 -3.66 -4.50
C GLU A 162 1.91 -3.25 -5.68
N ASP A 163 2.30 -4.19 -6.55
CA ASP A 163 3.04 -3.89 -7.80
C ASP A 163 2.36 -2.83 -8.69
N LEU A 164 1.02 -2.80 -8.73
CA LEU A 164 0.26 -1.83 -9.52
C LEU A 164 0.30 -0.44 -8.89
N ILE A 165 0.22 -0.37 -7.57
CA ILE A 165 0.26 0.87 -6.78
C ILE A 165 1.68 1.45 -6.78
N ASP A 166 2.71 0.60 -6.79
CA ASP A 166 4.09 1.03 -6.94
C ASP A 166 4.34 1.61 -8.33
N ALA A 167 3.83 0.97 -9.40
CA ALA A 167 3.91 1.49 -10.76
C ALA A 167 3.16 2.81 -10.95
N LEU A 168 2.12 3.06 -10.15
CA LEU A 168 1.36 4.30 -10.12
C LEU A 168 2.16 5.49 -9.58
N GLY A 169 3.00 5.23 -8.57
CA GLY A 169 3.83 6.24 -7.91
C GLY A 169 3.06 7.53 -7.56
N ALA A 170 3.71 8.67 -7.82
CA ALA A 170 3.19 10.01 -7.53
C ALA A 170 1.95 10.41 -8.34
N LYS A 171 1.48 9.61 -9.29
CA LYS A 171 0.36 9.99 -10.18
C LYS A 171 -1.02 9.90 -9.51
N ILE A 172 -1.10 9.40 -8.28
CA ILE A 172 -2.32 9.39 -7.44
C ILE A 172 -2.42 10.66 -6.57
N ILE A 173 -1.48 11.60 -6.66
CA ILE A 173 -1.41 12.75 -5.75
C ILE A 173 -2.61 13.70 -5.95
N GLY A 174 -3.30 13.99 -4.85
CA GLY A 174 -4.41 14.94 -4.80
C GLY A 174 -5.26 14.89 -3.53
N ARG A 175 -5.03 13.90 -2.64
CA ARG A 175 -5.69 13.76 -1.32
C ARG A 175 -4.70 13.23 -0.28
N ASP A 176 -5.07 13.33 1.01
CA ASP A 176 -4.36 12.68 2.12
C ASP A 176 -4.48 11.14 2.02
N VAL A 177 -3.56 10.55 1.27
CA VAL A 177 -3.49 9.10 1.00
C VAL A 177 -2.45 8.44 1.90
N SER A 178 -2.66 7.16 2.19
CA SER A 178 -1.66 6.28 2.79
C SER A 178 -0.60 5.89 1.76
N VAL A 179 0.68 5.97 2.13
CA VAL A 179 1.82 5.80 1.21
C VAL A 179 2.82 4.82 1.77
N GLY A 180 3.47 4.06 0.88
CA GLY A 180 4.58 3.17 1.17
C GLY A 180 4.19 1.92 1.97
N VAL A 181 5.19 1.12 2.31
CA VAL A 181 5.01 -0.22 2.91
C VAL A 181 4.29 -0.24 4.27
N MET A 182 4.37 0.84 5.05
CA MET A 182 3.67 1.04 6.31
C MET A 182 2.34 1.78 6.17
N GLN A 183 1.94 2.15 4.94
CA GLN A 183 0.68 2.84 4.64
C GLN A 183 0.45 4.10 5.49
N VAL A 184 1.50 4.93 5.68
CA VAL A 184 1.41 6.16 6.47
C VAL A 184 0.76 7.26 5.65
N LYS A 185 -0.25 7.92 6.23
CA LYS A 185 -0.89 9.09 5.61
C LYS A 185 0.04 10.29 5.53
N ILE A 186 -0.02 11.03 4.43
CA ILE A 186 0.80 12.24 4.20
C ILE A 186 0.60 13.26 5.34
N ASP A 187 -0.64 13.55 5.72
CA ASP A 187 -0.93 14.51 6.79
C ASP A 187 -0.47 13.97 8.16
N THR A 188 -0.47 12.64 8.37
CA THR A 188 0.07 12.02 9.59
C THR A 188 1.59 12.17 9.66
N ALA A 189 2.30 11.91 8.56
CA ALA A 189 3.75 12.11 8.49
C ALA A 189 4.13 13.57 8.78
N HIS A 190 3.41 14.53 8.19
CA HIS A 190 3.61 15.95 8.48
C HIS A 190 3.36 16.32 9.94
N GLN A 191 2.33 15.77 10.58
CA GLN A 191 2.09 15.96 12.01
C GLN A 191 3.25 15.41 12.86
N LEU A 192 3.81 14.26 12.52
CA LEU A 192 4.97 13.69 13.21
C LEU A 192 6.22 14.57 13.07
N ILE A 193 6.43 15.16 11.89
CA ILE A 193 7.49 16.17 11.66
C ILE A 193 7.25 17.40 12.53
N LYS A 194 6.02 17.93 12.56
CA LYS A 194 5.66 19.11 13.39
C LYS A 194 5.86 18.87 14.88
N LYS A 195 5.62 17.63 15.34
CA LYS A 195 5.87 17.22 16.73
C LYS A 195 7.36 17.03 17.04
N GLY A 196 8.23 17.09 16.03
CA GLY A 196 9.67 16.84 16.19
C GLY A 196 10.01 15.36 16.41
N LEU A 197 9.05 14.45 16.22
CA LEU A 197 9.28 13.02 16.44
C LEU A 197 10.20 12.45 15.37
N TYR A 198 10.02 12.82 14.10
CA TYR A 198 10.88 12.37 13.03
C TYR A 198 10.99 13.40 11.91
N HIS A 199 12.22 13.70 11.49
CA HIS A 199 12.52 14.60 10.38
C HIS A 199 13.30 13.84 9.31
N PRO A 200 12.73 13.59 8.11
CA PRO A 200 13.36 12.70 7.12
C PRO A 200 14.68 13.27 6.57
N ASN A 201 14.80 14.60 6.50
CA ASN A 201 16.02 15.29 6.08
C ASN A 201 16.23 16.59 6.88
N PRO A 202 17.06 16.62 7.92
CA PRO A 202 17.24 17.83 8.76
C PRO A 202 17.75 19.08 8.02
N ALA A 203 18.29 18.94 6.80
CA ALA A 203 18.74 20.06 5.97
C ALA A 203 17.60 20.67 5.13
N ASP A 204 16.46 19.99 5.04
CA ASP A 204 15.27 20.48 4.36
C ASP A 204 14.62 21.60 5.18
N LYS A 205 14.69 22.82 4.65
CA LYS A 205 14.18 24.03 5.33
C LYS A 205 12.70 24.27 5.10
N GLU A 206 12.06 23.53 4.19
CA GLU A 206 10.62 23.65 3.93
C GLU A 206 9.80 22.91 4.98
N LEU A 207 10.36 21.82 5.51
CA LEU A 207 9.73 21.01 6.55
C LEU A 207 10.00 21.56 7.96
N PRO A 208 9.00 21.54 8.87
CA PRO A 208 7.59 21.29 8.60
C PRO A 208 6.87 22.51 7.99
N TYR A 209 5.97 22.26 7.04
CA TYR A 209 5.05 23.29 6.53
C TYR A 209 4.11 23.85 7.61
N LYS A 210 3.73 25.12 7.46
CA LYS A 210 2.77 25.80 8.35
C LYS A 210 1.34 25.50 7.92
N GLY A 211 0.46 25.23 8.90
CA GLY A 211 -0.96 24.98 8.62
C GLY A 211 -1.24 23.62 7.98
N ALA A 212 -2.26 23.58 7.12
CA ALA A 212 -2.67 22.40 6.35
C ALA A 212 -1.93 22.35 5.01
N LEU A 213 -1.60 21.15 4.55
CA LEU A 213 -0.83 20.96 3.32
C LEU A 213 -1.67 21.29 2.07
N SER A 214 -1.06 22.02 1.14
CA SER A 214 -1.45 22.14 -0.26
C SER A 214 -1.02 20.89 -1.05
N ASN A 215 -1.46 20.78 -2.31
CA ASN A 215 -1.11 19.62 -3.14
C ASN A 215 0.40 19.53 -3.46
N VAL A 216 1.07 20.67 -3.62
CA VAL A 216 2.52 20.73 -3.85
C VAL A 216 3.28 20.26 -2.61
N GLU A 217 2.88 20.73 -1.43
CA GLU A 217 3.50 20.34 -0.17
C GLU A 217 3.24 18.85 0.15
N ARG A 218 2.06 18.32 -0.21
CA ARG A 218 1.80 16.87 -0.14
C ARG A 218 2.71 16.07 -1.06
N ALA A 219 2.96 16.56 -2.28
CA ALA A 219 3.87 15.90 -3.21
C ALA A 219 5.31 15.87 -2.66
N HIS A 220 5.77 16.94 -2.02
CA HIS A 220 7.09 16.95 -1.39
C HIS A 220 7.18 15.95 -0.22
N VAL A 221 6.19 15.91 0.68
CA VAL A 221 6.18 14.90 1.76
C VAL A 221 6.11 13.47 1.21
N TYR A 222 5.39 13.26 0.09
CA TYR A 222 5.27 11.99 -0.59
C TYR A 222 6.63 11.43 -1.06
N GLU A 223 7.54 12.28 -1.55
CA GLU A 223 8.88 11.86 -1.99
C GLU A 223 9.71 11.17 -0.89
N TYR A 224 9.49 11.55 0.38
CA TYR A 224 10.07 10.85 1.51
C TYR A 224 9.30 9.57 1.83
N LEU A 225 7.96 9.60 1.78
CA LEU A 225 7.11 8.47 2.16
C LEU A 225 7.19 7.27 1.21
N ILE A 226 7.55 7.46 -0.06
CA ILE A 226 7.78 6.33 -0.98
C ILE A 226 9.06 5.56 -0.68
N GLN A 227 9.99 6.16 0.06
CA GLN A 227 11.26 5.51 0.38
C GLN A 227 11.08 4.63 1.63
N PRO A 228 11.28 3.29 1.55
CA PRO A 228 11.05 2.39 2.68
C PRO A 228 11.79 2.79 3.96
N LYS A 229 13.01 3.33 3.81
CA LYS A 229 13.84 3.85 4.91
C LYS A 229 13.11 4.89 5.76
N HIS A 230 12.41 5.84 5.13
CA HIS A 230 11.69 6.89 5.83
C HIS A 230 10.29 6.43 6.21
N ASN A 231 9.62 5.68 5.34
CA ASN A 231 8.27 5.16 5.58
C ASN A 231 8.18 4.29 6.85
N ILE A 232 9.13 3.37 7.05
CA ILE A 232 9.20 2.51 8.23
C ILE A 232 9.48 3.33 9.50
N ARG A 233 10.32 4.36 9.42
CA ARG A 233 10.57 5.29 10.54
C ARG A 233 9.34 6.11 10.89
N PHE A 234 8.58 6.58 9.90
CA PHE A 234 7.29 7.21 10.14
C PHE A 234 6.29 6.25 10.81
N GLY A 235 6.25 4.98 10.39
CA GLY A 235 5.42 3.96 11.04
C GLY A 235 5.80 3.76 12.52
N ALA A 236 7.10 3.66 12.82
CA ALA A 236 7.60 3.55 14.20
C ALA A 236 7.34 4.83 15.02
N ALA A 237 7.57 6.01 14.44
CA ALA A 237 7.26 7.29 15.05
C ALA A 237 5.76 7.44 15.34
N ARG A 238 4.89 6.93 14.47
CA ARG A 238 3.44 6.89 14.69
C ARG A 238 3.07 6.00 15.87
N MET A 239 3.67 4.82 15.99
CA MET A 239 3.47 3.96 17.17
C MET A 239 3.90 4.66 18.46
N ARG A 240 5.07 5.33 18.45
CA ARG A 240 5.56 6.13 19.57
C ARG A 240 4.60 7.26 19.93
N ASP A 241 4.15 8.03 18.94
CA ASP A 241 3.16 9.11 19.12
C ASP A 241 1.86 8.61 19.78
N LEU A 242 1.36 7.45 19.35
CA LEU A 242 0.18 6.82 19.95
C LEU A 242 0.41 6.45 21.42
N ILE A 243 1.55 5.83 21.74
CA ILE A 243 1.90 5.46 23.11
C ILE A 243 1.99 6.72 23.99
N ASP A 244 2.71 7.74 23.55
CA ASP A 244 2.95 8.95 24.33
C ASP A 244 1.66 9.78 24.51
N GLU A 245 0.78 9.80 23.50
CA GLU A 245 -0.51 10.46 23.61
C GLU A 245 -1.42 9.75 24.63
N TRP A 246 -1.50 8.41 24.55
CA TRP A 246 -2.39 7.63 25.41
C TRP A 246 -1.89 7.52 26.85
N MET A 247 -0.57 7.49 27.06
CA MET A 247 0.05 7.39 28.39
C MET A 247 -0.36 8.53 29.34
N LYS A 248 -0.84 9.66 28.80
CA LYS A 248 -1.44 10.76 29.58
C LYS A 248 -2.74 10.38 30.29
N VAL A 249 -3.38 9.30 29.86
CA VAL A 249 -4.67 8.81 30.37
C VAL A 249 -4.57 7.36 30.84
N VAL A 250 -3.90 6.49 30.07
CA VAL A 250 -3.68 5.08 30.38
C VAL A 250 -2.43 4.58 29.66
N ASP A 251 -1.59 3.82 30.35
CA ASP A 251 -0.41 3.22 29.73
C ASP A 251 -0.82 2.06 28.80
N ILE A 252 -0.55 2.23 27.50
CA ILE A 252 -0.77 1.21 26.47
C ILE A 252 0.54 0.61 25.95
N SER A 253 1.70 0.97 26.53
CA SER A 253 3.03 0.59 26.01
C SER A 253 3.23 -0.93 25.87
N GLN A 254 2.55 -1.72 26.69
CA GLN A 254 2.57 -3.20 26.64
C GLN A 254 1.31 -3.81 25.99
N ARG A 255 0.37 -2.99 25.53
CA ARG A 255 -0.92 -3.40 24.96
C ARG A 255 -0.86 -3.42 23.44
N SER A 256 -0.19 -4.44 22.91
CA SER A 256 0.08 -4.57 21.46
C SER A 256 -1.20 -4.55 20.63
N GLU A 257 -2.27 -5.16 21.12
CA GLU A 257 -3.59 -5.20 20.50
C GLU A 257 -4.20 -3.80 20.36
N ILE A 258 -4.02 -2.95 21.37
CA ILE A 258 -4.51 -1.57 21.36
C ILE A 258 -3.69 -0.70 20.43
N ILE A 259 -2.36 -0.79 20.50
CA ILE A 259 -1.47 -0.03 19.60
C ILE A 259 -1.78 -0.38 18.13
N ALA A 260 -1.92 -1.67 17.82
CA ALA A 260 -2.26 -2.13 16.47
C ALA A 260 -3.65 -1.63 16.02
N THR A 261 -4.66 -1.72 16.88
CA THR A 261 -5.99 -1.15 16.61
C THR A 261 -5.90 0.35 16.31
N LEU A 262 -5.20 1.13 17.13
CA LEU A 262 -5.08 2.57 16.97
C LEU A 262 -4.30 2.99 15.72
N TYR A 263 -3.29 2.20 15.33
CA TYR A 263 -2.56 2.43 14.07
C TYR A 263 -3.50 2.33 12.86
N SER A 264 -4.38 1.33 12.87
CA SER A 264 -5.28 1.01 11.77
C SER A 264 -6.52 1.91 11.65
N LEU A 265 -6.78 2.77 12.64
CA LEU A 265 -8.00 3.57 12.73
C LEU A 265 -7.74 5.06 12.48
N PRO A 266 -8.77 5.81 12.03
CA PRO A 266 -8.77 7.27 12.20
C PRO A 266 -8.53 7.66 13.66
N TYR A 267 -8.09 8.89 13.88
CA TYR A 267 -7.82 9.43 15.22
C TYR A 267 -8.92 9.07 16.23
N ARG A 268 -8.51 8.53 17.38
CA ARG A 268 -9.36 8.25 18.53
C ARG A 268 -8.80 8.98 19.74
N LYS A 269 -9.65 9.79 20.38
CA LYS A 269 -9.30 10.48 21.62
C LYS A 269 -8.98 9.45 22.72
N PRO A 270 -7.88 9.60 23.48
CA PRO A 270 -7.57 8.71 24.60
C PRO A 270 -8.68 8.63 25.66
N HIS A 271 -8.89 7.45 26.21
CA HIS A 271 -9.80 7.19 27.33
C HIS A 271 -9.29 6.03 28.19
N ALA A 272 -9.80 5.89 29.41
CA ALA A 272 -9.27 4.95 30.42
C ALA A 272 -9.46 3.46 30.09
N LYS A 273 -10.32 3.12 29.12
CA LYS A 273 -10.70 1.74 28.80
C LYS A 273 -10.60 1.46 27.29
N PRO A 274 -9.39 1.46 26.70
CA PRO A 274 -9.24 1.15 25.28
C PRO A 274 -9.60 -0.31 25.00
N GLU A 275 -10.21 -0.52 23.84
CA GLU A 275 -10.64 -1.82 23.34
C GLU A 275 -10.01 -2.09 21.98
N ALA A 276 -9.59 -3.34 21.77
CA ALA A 276 -9.06 -3.79 20.51
C ALA A 276 -10.20 -4.19 19.56
N ASN A 277 -10.00 -3.93 18.27
CA ASN A 277 -10.83 -4.52 17.21
C ASN A 277 -10.20 -5.82 16.70
N GLU A 278 -10.95 -6.55 15.86
CA GLU A 278 -10.50 -7.81 15.27
C GLU A 278 -9.15 -7.69 14.53
N ARG A 279 -8.97 -6.63 13.74
CA ARG A 279 -7.71 -6.34 13.03
C ARG A 279 -6.53 -6.20 14.00
N GLY A 280 -6.68 -5.40 15.07
CA GLY A 280 -5.63 -5.20 16.07
C GLY A 280 -5.31 -6.48 16.84
N ASN A 281 -6.32 -7.30 17.15
CA ASN A 281 -6.12 -8.61 17.76
C ASN A 281 -5.35 -9.56 16.83
N GLN A 282 -5.68 -9.62 15.53
CA GLN A 282 -4.94 -10.44 14.57
C GLN A 282 -3.47 -10.00 14.45
N ILE A 283 -3.23 -8.70 14.31
CA ILE A 283 -1.87 -8.14 14.24
C ILE A 283 -1.07 -8.54 15.49
N ALA A 284 -1.63 -8.33 16.67
CA ALA A 284 -0.95 -8.58 17.94
C ALA A 284 -0.75 -10.08 18.27
N THR A 285 -1.39 -10.98 17.53
CA THR A 285 -1.33 -12.43 17.81
C THR A 285 -0.68 -13.21 16.67
N GLU A 286 -1.37 -13.32 15.53
CA GLU A 286 -0.93 -14.10 14.37
C GLU A 286 0.29 -13.47 13.71
N PHE A 287 0.17 -12.20 13.29
CA PHE A 287 1.25 -11.53 12.58
C PHE A 287 2.40 -11.17 13.50
N TYR A 288 2.16 -10.94 14.79
CA TYR A 288 3.21 -10.78 15.79
C TYR A 288 4.13 -12.00 15.89
N LYS A 289 3.55 -13.21 15.96
CA LYS A 289 4.32 -14.47 15.97
C LYS A 289 5.14 -14.62 14.70
N LEU A 290 4.55 -14.27 13.55
CA LEU A 290 5.21 -14.34 12.26
C LEU A 290 6.37 -13.33 12.15
N ALA A 291 6.12 -12.07 12.51
CA ALA A 291 7.13 -11.01 12.55
C ALA A 291 8.28 -11.37 13.48
N LYS A 292 7.98 -11.91 14.67
CA LYS A 292 9.02 -12.38 15.61
C LYS A 292 9.91 -13.45 14.97
N LYS A 293 9.34 -14.38 14.22
CA LYS A 293 10.10 -15.41 13.49
C LYS A 293 10.91 -14.83 12.33
N TRP A 294 10.39 -13.84 11.62
CA TRP A 294 11.07 -13.23 10.47
C TRP A 294 12.14 -12.22 10.87
N LEU A 295 12.05 -11.66 12.07
CA LEU A 295 13.01 -10.70 12.62
C LEU A 295 14.12 -11.34 13.45
N ALA A 296 13.93 -12.57 13.93
CA ALA A 296 14.94 -13.36 14.63
C ALA A 296 16.08 -13.77 13.69
#